data_AF-A0A559M1U7-F1
#
_entry.id   AF-A0A559M1U7-F1
#
_cell.length_a   1.000
_cell.length_b   1.000
_cell.length_c   1.000
_cell.angle_alpha   90.00
_cell.angle_beta   90.00
_cell.angle_gamma   90.00
#
_symmetry.space_group_name_H-M   'P 1'
#
loop_
_entity.id
_entity.type
_entity.pdbx_description
1 polymer ?
#
loop_
_entity_poly.entity_id
_entity_poly.type
_entity_poly.pdbx_seq_one_letter_code
_entity_poly.pdbx_strand_id
1 'polypeptide(L)'
;MVFGWGESEDAYNQVQNDDVNQSNFGHEALAGAASFGAFKIFEDRQRSEGKPVSHQFAKEMLVGIAGAEVDKLAETKGMDFVDREKAKSHAKRNAEAMYDEHYIQNQGADQYDPNQYSAPQQFNNY
;
A
#
# COMPACT_ATOMS: atom_id res chain seq x y z
N MET A 1 14.27 1.54 -1.87
CA MET A 1 14.05 2.04 -0.49
C MET A 1 12.66 1.55 -0.03
N VAL A 2 12.42 1.38 1.27
CA VAL A 2 11.04 1.18 1.80
C VAL A 2 10.50 2.58 2.10
N PHE A 3 9.33 2.91 1.56
CA PHE A 3 8.65 4.18 1.82
C PHE A 3 7.97 4.11 3.19
N GLY A 4 8.17 5.12 4.01
CA GLY A 4 7.41 5.27 5.23
C GLY A 4 5.94 5.51 4.95
N TRP A 5 5.12 5.42 5.99
CA TRP A 5 3.69 5.68 5.91
C TRP A 5 3.37 7.08 5.36
N GLY A 6 4.11 8.10 5.79
CA GLY A 6 3.90 9.49 5.36
C GLY A 6 4.19 9.71 3.87
N GLU A 7 5.33 9.23 3.38
CA GLU A 7 5.67 9.37 1.96
C GLU A 7 4.72 8.57 1.05
N SER A 8 4.26 7.41 1.53
CA SER A 8 3.30 6.57 0.81
C SER A 8 1.92 7.25 0.73
N GLU A 9 1.49 7.89 1.82
CA GLU A 9 0.27 8.70 1.88
C GLU A 9 0.34 9.92 0.95
N ASP A 10 1.45 10.68 0.99
CA ASP A 10 1.67 11.85 0.14
C ASP A 10 1.64 11.46 -1.34
N ALA A 11 2.30 10.36 -1.71
CA ALA A 11 2.29 9.86 -3.08
C ALA A 11 0.89 9.41 -3.52
N TYR A 12 0.14 8.75 -2.65
CA TYR A 12 -1.24 8.37 -2.91
C TYR A 12 -2.13 9.59 -3.13
N ASN A 13 -2.00 10.62 -2.28
CA ASN A 13 -2.72 11.88 -2.42
C ASN A 13 -2.41 12.59 -3.75
N GLN A 14 -1.14 12.65 -4.15
CA GLN A 14 -0.74 13.25 -5.43
C GLN A 14 -1.41 12.53 -6.61
N VAL A 15 -1.42 11.19 -6.58
CA VAL A 15 -2.07 10.37 -7.61
C VAL A 15 -3.58 10.60 -7.67
N GLN A 16 -4.26 10.73 -6.52
CA GLN A 16 -5.70 10.96 -6.44
C GLN A 16 -6.11 12.35 -6.96
N ASN A 17 -5.30 13.36 -6.70
CA ASN A 17 -5.60 14.74 -7.08
C ASN A 17 -5.20 15.08 -8.53
N ASP A 18 -4.67 14.12 -9.28
CA ASP A 18 -4.11 14.31 -10.63
C ASP A 18 -3.06 15.44 -10.73
N ASP A 19 -2.48 15.86 -9.60
CA ASP A 19 -1.49 16.94 -9.51
C ASP A 19 -0.09 16.49 -9.94
N VAL A 20 -0.06 15.47 -10.80
CA VAL A 20 1.14 14.72 -11.16
C VAL A 20 1.52 15.02 -12.60
N ASN A 21 2.56 15.83 -12.79
CA ASN A 21 3.21 15.92 -14.09
C ASN A 21 3.86 14.57 -14.42
N GLN A 22 3.36 13.92 -15.49
CA GLN A 22 3.75 12.57 -15.95
C GLN A 22 5.27 12.38 -16.08
N SER A 23 6.02 13.44 -16.34
CA SER A 23 7.46 13.39 -16.59
C SER A 23 8.34 13.17 -15.34
N ASN A 24 7.83 13.40 -14.12
CA ASN A 24 8.64 13.35 -12.89
C ASN A 24 8.11 12.42 -11.79
N PHE A 25 6.99 11.71 -12.03
CA PHE A 25 6.49 10.74 -11.07
C PHE A 25 7.29 9.44 -11.16
N GLY A 26 8.35 9.33 -10.37
CA GLY A 26 9.23 8.17 -10.39
C GLY A 26 8.51 6.88 -10.00
N HIS A 27 9.06 5.74 -10.44
CA HIS A 27 8.60 4.39 -10.06
C HIS A 27 8.51 4.19 -8.54
N GLU A 28 9.32 4.93 -7.81
CA GLU A 28 9.36 4.98 -6.36
C GLU A 28 8.12 5.66 -5.74
N ALA A 29 7.73 6.85 -6.21
CA ALA A 29 6.50 7.50 -5.78
C ALA A 29 5.26 6.66 -6.16
N LEU A 30 5.27 6.07 -7.36
CA LEU A 30 4.20 5.16 -7.77
C LEU A 30 4.11 3.91 -6.90
N ALA A 31 5.25 3.37 -6.46
CA ALA A 31 5.28 2.26 -5.51
C ALA A 31 4.69 2.65 -4.15
N GLY A 32 5.04 3.83 -3.64
CA GLY A 32 4.45 4.39 -2.41
C GLY A 32 2.93 4.52 -2.52
N ALA A 33 2.45 5.16 -3.58
CA ALA A 33 1.02 5.32 -3.84
C ALA A 33 0.29 3.97 -3.94
N ALA A 34 0.84 3.01 -4.71
CA ALA A 34 0.22 1.71 -4.91
C ALA A 34 0.16 0.88 -3.61
N SER A 35 1.24 0.91 -2.81
CA SER A 35 1.28 0.19 -1.54
C SER A 35 0.33 0.79 -0.49
N PHE A 36 0.23 2.12 -0.40
CA PHE A 36 -0.74 2.79 0.48
C PHE A 36 -2.18 2.48 0.06
N GLY A 37 -2.48 2.59 -1.25
CA GLY A 37 -3.80 2.25 -1.79
C GLY A 37 -4.16 0.79 -1.54
N ALA A 38 -3.20 -0.13 -1.70
CA ALA A 38 -3.41 -1.53 -1.39
C ALA A 38 -3.75 -1.78 0.08
N PHE A 39 -3.05 -1.08 0.97
CA PHE A 39 -3.27 -1.20 2.40
C PHE A 39 -4.63 -0.63 2.81
N LYS A 40 -5.03 0.50 2.23
CA LYS A 40 -6.38 1.06 2.42
C LYS A 40 -7.47 0.08 1.97
N ILE A 41 -7.36 -0.48 0.76
CA ILE A 41 -8.32 -1.45 0.22
C ILE A 41 -8.42 -2.69 1.12
N PHE A 42 -7.27 -3.18 1.60
CA PHE A 42 -7.21 -4.31 2.52
C PHE A 42 -7.91 -3.98 3.85
N GLU A 43 -7.59 -2.84 4.48
CA GLU A 43 -8.22 -2.42 5.74
C GLU A 43 -9.73 -2.24 5.60
N ASP A 44 -10.19 -1.51 4.59
CA ASP A 44 -11.62 -1.25 4.37
C ASP A 44 -12.39 -2.56 4.22
N ARG A 45 -11.85 -3.49 3.42
CA ARG A 45 -12.47 -4.80 3.20
C ARG A 45 -12.45 -5.65 4.46
N GLN A 46 -11.30 -5.84 5.09
CA GLN A 46 -11.18 -6.75 6.23
C GLN A 46 -11.91 -6.23 7.46
N ARG A 47 -11.95 -4.91 7.69
CA ARG A 47 -12.74 -4.31 8.77
C ARG A 47 -14.24 -4.41 8.52
N SER A 48 -14.69 -4.28 7.27
CA SER A 48 -16.10 -4.51 6.92
C SER A 48 -16.53 -5.96 7.15
N GLU A 49 -15.63 -6.93 6.97
CA GLU A 49 -15.89 -8.34 7.23
C GLU A 49 -15.78 -8.68 8.73
N GLY A 50 -14.93 -7.97 9.47
CA GLY A 50 -14.77 -8.11 10.91
C GLY A 50 -14.09 -9.40 11.36
N LYS A 51 -13.47 -10.16 10.45
CA LYS A 51 -12.86 -11.46 10.75
C LYS A 51 -11.34 -11.37 10.86
N PRO A 52 -10.75 -12.06 11.84
CA PRO A 52 -9.30 -12.19 11.89
C PRO A 52 -8.77 -13.08 10.75
N VAL A 53 -7.54 -12.80 10.32
CA VAL A 53 -6.80 -13.59 9.33
C VAL A 53 -5.33 -13.73 9.71
N SER A 54 -4.66 -14.76 9.19
CA SER A 54 -3.23 -14.94 9.46
C SER A 54 -2.40 -13.81 8.84
N HIS A 55 -1.24 -13.52 9.42
CA HIS A 55 -0.29 -12.56 8.86
C HIS A 55 0.13 -12.92 7.44
N GLN A 56 0.35 -14.20 7.16
CA GLN A 56 0.71 -14.67 5.82
C GLN A 56 -0.39 -14.31 4.81
N PHE A 57 -1.65 -14.60 5.14
CA PHE A 57 -2.77 -14.27 4.24
C PHE A 57 -2.90 -12.76 4.04
N ALA A 58 -2.78 -11.97 5.11
CA ALA A 58 -2.83 -10.53 5.03
C ALA A 58 -1.75 -9.95 4.09
N LYS A 59 -0.50 -10.41 4.23
CA LYS A 59 0.62 -10.00 3.37
C LYS A 59 0.41 -10.42 1.92
N GLU A 60 -0.01 -11.65 1.66
CA GLU A 60 -0.28 -12.13 0.30
C GLU A 60 -1.36 -11.29 -0.40
N MET A 61 -2.42 -10.93 0.33
CA MET A 61 -3.46 -10.02 -0.16
C MET A 61 -2.88 -8.63 -0.46
N LEU A 62 -2.14 -8.04 0.47
CA LEU A 62 -1.51 -6.73 0.30
C LEU A 62 -0.57 -6.69 -0.91
N VAL A 63 0.29 -7.70 -1.06
CA VAL A 63 1.22 -7.86 -2.20
C VAL A 63 0.47 -8.00 -3.52
N GLY A 64 -0.61 -8.78 -3.52
CA GLY A 64 -1.48 -8.95 -4.69
C GLY A 64 -2.12 -7.64 -5.12
N ILE A 65 -2.76 -6.92 -4.17
CA ILE A 65 -3.42 -5.65 -4.42
C ILE A 65 -2.39 -4.58 -4.85
N ALA A 66 -1.25 -4.48 -4.17
CA ALA A 66 -0.20 -3.52 -4.51
C ALA A 66 0.33 -3.74 -5.93
N GLY A 67 0.48 -5.00 -6.35
CA GLY A 67 0.86 -5.32 -7.73
C GLY A 67 -0.17 -4.84 -8.76
N ALA A 68 -1.45 -5.01 -8.47
CA ALA A 68 -2.55 -4.57 -9.33
C ALA A 68 -2.69 -3.04 -9.38
N GLU A 69 -2.51 -2.36 -8.24
CA GLU A 69 -2.50 -0.89 -8.18
C GLU A 69 -1.33 -0.32 -8.99
N VAL A 70 -0.13 -0.92 -8.93
CA VAL A 70 0.98 -0.50 -9.80
C VAL A 70 0.61 -0.63 -11.28
N ASP A 71 0.03 -1.77 -11.68
CA ASP A 71 -0.36 -2.01 -13.07
C ASP A 71 -1.32 -0.91 -13.56
N LYS A 72 -2.34 -0.59 -12.77
CA LYS A 72 -3.31 0.47 -13.04
C LYS A 72 -2.67 1.86 -13.11
N LEU A 73 -1.80 2.21 -12.17
CA LEU A 73 -1.14 3.50 -12.13
C LEU A 73 -0.12 3.67 -13.28
N ALA A 74 0.61 2.60 -13.62
CA ALA A 74 1.54 2.61 -14.74
C ALA A 74 0.83 2.82 -16.08
N GLU A 75 -0.33 2.17 -16.26
CA GLU A 75 -1.16 2.32 -17.47
C GLU A 75 -1.73 3.74 -17.62
N THR A 76 -2.13 4.37 -16.51
CA THR A 76 -2.72 5.72 -16.54
C THR A 76 -1.67 6.83 -16.63
N LYS A 77 -0.48 6.63 -16.05
CA LYS A 77 0.59 7.65 -16.02
C LYS A 77 1.65 7.46 -17.11
N GLY A 78 1.56 6.39 -17.91
CA GLY A 78 2.41 6.18 -19.09
C GLY A 78 3.84 5.73 -18.76
N MET A 79 4.00 4.80 -17.81
CA MET A 79 5.33 4.24 -17.49
C MET A 79 5.81 3.22 -18.51
N ASP A 80 7.12 3.18 -18.72
CA ASP A 80 7.75 2.08 -19.45
C ASP A 80 7.73 0.77 -18.65
N PHE A 81 8.01 -0.34 -19.33
CA PHE A 81 7.96 -1.67 -18.72
C PHE A 81 8.97 -1.85 -17.58
N VAL A 82 10.17 -1.29 -17.72
CA VAL A 82 11.25 -1.46 -16.72
C VAL A 82 10.89 -0.73 -15.44
N ASP A 83 10.39 0.49 -15.55
CA ASP A 83 9.96 1.29 -14.41
C ASP A 83 8.69 0.74 -13.76
N ARG A 84 7.75 0.21 -14.55
CA ARG A 84 6.59 -0.53 -14.02
C ARG A 84 7.01 -1.72 -13.15
N GLU A 85 7.92 -2.58 -13.63
CA GLU A 85 8.36 -3.76 -12.88
C GLU A 85 9.15 -3.38 -11.62
N LYS A 86 9.97 -2.32 -11.67
CA LYS A 86 10.62 -1.76 -10.47
C LYS A 86 9.59 -1.26 -9.47
N ALA A 87 8.63 -0.45 -9.92
CA ALA A 87 7.54 0.05 -9.08
C ALA A 87 6.77 -1.10 -8.43
N LYS A 88 6.47 -2.16 -9.21
CA LYS A 88 5.76 -3.35 -8.73
C LYS A 88 6.53 -4.07 -7.65
N SER A 89 7.82 -4.29 -7.86
CA SER A 89 8.68 -4.93 -6.87
C SER A 89 8.79 -4.09 -5.59
N HIS A 90 8.90 -2.77 -5.72
CA HIS A 90 8.97 -1.85 -4.58
C HIS A 90 7.64 -1.78 -3.83
N ALA A 91 6.50 -1.67 -4.51
CA ALA A 91 5.17 -1.58 -3.90
C ALA A 91 4.86 -2.82 -3.06
N LYS A 92 5.18 -4.00 -3.58
CA LYS A 92 4.99 -5.28 -2.86
C LYS A 92 5.80 -5.33 -1.56
N ARG A 93 7.11 -5.04 -1.66
CA ARG A 93 8.00 -4.99 -0.49
C ARG A 93 7.54 -3.92 0.51
N ASN A 94 7.07 -2.79 0.01
CA ASN A 94 6.59 -1.70 0.84
C ASN A 94 5.33 -2.10 1.62
N ALA A 95 4.36 -2.71 0.95
CA ALA A 95 3.13 -3.15 1.58
C ALA A 95 3.37 -4.21 2.67
N GLU A 96 4.29 -5.16 2.44
CA GLU A 96 4.71 -6.12 3.48
C GLU A 96 5.40 -5.42 4.65
N ALA A 97 6.31 -4.48 4.39
CA ALA A 97 7.04 -3.77 5.42
C ALA A 97 6.10 -2.89 6.28
N MET A 98 5.18 -2.18 5.65
CA MET A 98 4.12 -1.40 6.33
C MET A 98 3.27 -2.29 7.22
N TYR A 99 2.96 -3.51 6.77
CA TYR A 99 2.19 -4.48 7.55
C TYR A 99 2.96 -4.93 8.79
N ASP A 100 4.23 -5.28 8.61
CA ASP A 100 5.11 -5.72 9.70
C ASP A 100 5.34 -4.61 10.71
N GLU A 101 5.57 -3.39 10.26
CA GLU A 101 5.69 -2.22 11.12
C GLU A 101 4.44 -2.03 11.97
N HIS A 102 3.26 -1.98 11.34
CA HIS A 102 2.03 -1.62 12.04
C HIS A 102 1.47 -2.74 12.93
N TYR A 103 1.37 -3.97 12.42
CA TYR A 103 0.70 -5.05 13.15
C TYR A 103 1.67 -5.89 13.99
N ILE A 104 2.89 -6.15 13.52
CA ILE A 104 3.83 -7.00 14.25
C ILE A 104 4.67 -6.18 15.21
N GLN A 105 5.36 -5.15 14.73
CA GLN A 105 6.34 -4.41 15.53
C GLN A 105 5.67 -3.44 16.51
N ASN A 106 4.70 -2.66 16.05
CA ASN A 106 4.04 -1.64 16.88
C ASN A 106 2.95 -2.22 17.80
N GLN A 107 2.27 -3.28 17.37
CA GLN A 107 1.12 -3.84 18.08
C GLN A 107 1.39 -5.21 18.71
N GLY A 108 2.47 -5.90 18.34
CA GLY A 108 2.77 -7.24 18.86
C GLY A 108 1.66 -8.24 18.54
N ALA A 109 0.96 -8.07 17.42
CA ALA A 109 -0.19 -8.90 17.09
C ALA A 109 0.24 -10.32 16.71
N ASP A 110 -0.53 -11.32 17.16
CA ASP A 110 -0.35 -12.73 16.75
C ASP A 110 -0.96 -13.02 15.37
N GLN A 111 -1.91 -12.19 14.94
CA GLN A 111 -2.61 -12.27 13.66
C GLN A 111 -3.24 -10.91 13.34
N TYR A 112 -3.74 -10.72 12.11
CA TYR A 112 -4.62 -9.60 11.85
C TYR A 112 -5.97 -9.83 12.56
N ASP A 113 -6.40 -8.91 13.40
CA ASP A 113 -7.76 -8.89 13.96
C ASP A 113 -8.30 -7.45 14.01
N PRO A 114 -9.28 -7.10 13.17
CA PRO A 114 -9.79 -5.74 13.07
C PRO A 114 -10.57 -5.30 14.33
N ASN A 115 -10.96 -6.23 15.19
CA ASN A 115 -11.69 -5.94 16.43
C ASN A 115 -10.75 -5.70 17.62
N GLN A 116 -9.48 -6.14 17.52
CA GLN A 116 -8.47 -5.95 18.57
C GLN A 116 -7.49 -4.84 18.23
N TYR A 117 -7.12 -4.72 16.95
CA TYR A 117 -6.07 -3.83 16.49
C TYR A 117 -6.64 -2.69 15.65
N SER A 118 -6.16 -1.47 15.93
CA SER A 118 -6.62 -0.27 15.22
C SER A 118 -5.98 -0.15 13.84
N ALA A 119 -6.66 0.54 12.94
CA ALA A 119 -6.11 0.83 11.61
C ALA A 119 -4.90 1.77 11.76
N PRO A 120 -4.00 1.81 10.75
CA PRO A 120 -3.00 2.87 10.64
C PRO A 120 -3.66 4.25 10.71
N GLN A 121 -3.06 5.16 11.48
CA GLN A 121 -3.64 6.49 11.75
C GLN A 121 -3.75 7.36 10.50
N GLN A 122 -2.92 7.09 9.50
CA GLN A 122 -2.89 7.77 8.20
C GLN A 122 -4.22 7.59 7.43
N PHE A 123 -5.00 6.55 7.74
CA PHE A 123 -6.30 6.37 7.11
C PHE A 123 -7.40 7.26 7.68
N ASN A 124 -7.18 7.95 8.80
CA ASN A 124 -8.16 8.89 9.35
C ASN A 124 -8.43 10.09 8.42
N ASN A 125 -7.57 10.31 7.43
CA ASN A 125 -7.69 11.39 6.45
C ASN A 125 -8.65 11.06 5.28
N TYR A 126 -9.28 9.88 5.29
CA TYR A 126 -10.11 9.38 4.19
C TYR A 126 -11.38 8.68 4.70
#